data_AF-A0A227J8E1-F1
#
_entry.id   AF-A0A227J8E1-F1
#
_cell.length_a   1.000
_cell.length_b   1.000
_cell.length_c   1.000
_cell.angle_alpha   90.00
_cell.angle_beta   90.00
_cell.angle_gamma   90.00
#
_symmetry.space_group_name_H-M   'P 1'
#
loop_
_entity.id
_entity.type
_entity.pdbx_description
1 polymer ?
#
loop_
_entity_poly.entity_id
_entity_poly.type
_entity_poly.pdbx_seq_one_letter_code
_entity_poly.pdbx_strand_id
1 'polypeptide(L)'
;FNQSFGEINMLLEGLFGISPAWFSDPFMAKTMILIVNTWLGFPYMMILCMGLLKAIPDDLYEASAIDGANFITNFTRITMPMMLKPLTPLLIASFAFNFNNFVLIQLLTGGGPNMIGTSEPAGYTDLLVSYTYRIAFE
;
A
#
# COMPACT_ATOMS: atom_id res chain seq x y z
N PHE A 1 -4.97 -7.50 13.93
CA PHE A 1 -5.83 -8.20 12.95
C PHE A 1 -6.21 -9.63 13.38
N ASN A 2 -5.91 -10.07 14.61
CA ASN A 2 -6.39 -11.38 15.06
C ASN A 2 -7.94 -11.42 15.01
N GLN A 3 -8.50 -12.52 14.50
CA GLN A 3 -9.94 -12.62 14.26
C GLN A 3 -10.77 -12.71 15.54
N SER A 4 -10.26 -13.36 16.59
CA SER A 4 -11.00 -13.66 17.82
C SER A 4 -10.60 -12.80 19.02
N PHE A 5 -9.35 -12.33 19.05
CA PHE A 5 -8.79 -11.55 20.17
C PHE A 5 -8.28 -10.17 19.75
N GLY A 6 -8.40 -9.79 18.48
CA GLY A 6 -7.84 -8.54 17.98
C GLY A 6 -8.69 -7.34 18.36
N GLU A 7 -8.03 -6.30 18.89
CA GLU A 7 -8.63 -5.02 19.27
C GLU A 7 -9.33 -4.34 18.10
N ILE A 8 -8.79 -4.52 16.89
CA ILE A 8 -9.41 -4.05 15.63
C ILE A 8 -10.80 -4.68 15.46
N ASN A 9 -10.92 -6.01 15.58
CA ASN A 9 -12.23 -6.68 15.46
C ASN A 9 -13.17 -6.31 16.59
N MET A 10 -12.66 -6.19 17.82
CA MET A 10 -13.48 -5.74 18.95
C MET A 10 -14.07 -4.34 18.72
N LEU A 11 -13.27 -3.40 18.18
CA LEU A 11 -13.74 -2.05 17.84
C LEU A 11 -14.74 -2.06 16.67
N LEU A 12 -14.47 -2.84 15.62
CA LEU A 12 -15.36 -2.97 14.47
C LEU A 12 -16.70 -3.61 14.85
N GLU A 13 -16.68 -4.60 15.73
CA GLU A 13 -17.89 -5.24 16.25
C GLU A 13 -18.67 -4.27 17.14
N GLY A 14 -17.99 -3.55 18.04
CA GLY A 14 -18.63 -2.58 18.93
C GLY A 14 -19.24 -1.37 18.22
N LEU A 15 -18.67 -0.94 17.09
CA LEU A 15 -19.16 0.23 16.34
C LEU A 15 -20.12 -0.12 15.20
N PHE A 16 -19.86 -1.23 14.51
CA PHE A 16 -20.52 -1.57 13.25
C PHE A 16 -21.17 -2.96 13.25
N GLY A 17 -20.97 -3.77 14.31
CA GLY A 17 -21.51 -5.13 14.40
C GLY A 17 -20.88 -6.11 13.41
N ILE A 18 -19.70 -5.81 12.87
CA ILE A 18 -18.99 -6.66 11.90
C ILE A 18 -17.69 -7.21 12.48
N SER A 19 -17.37 -8.46 12.16
CA SER A 19 -16.09 -9.09 12.50
C SER A 19 -15.44 -9.66 11.24
N PRO A 20 -14.62 -8.87 10.52
CA PRO A 20 -13.99 -9.31 9.30
C PRO A 20 -13.04 -10.49 9.52
N ALA A 21 -13.11 -11.46 8.62
CA ALA A 21 -12.26 -12.66 8.65
C ALA A 21 -10.89 -12.41 7.99
N TRP A 22 -10.04 -11.60 8.62
CA TRP A 22 -8.76 -11.12 8.06
C TRP A 22 -7.78 -12.20 7.55
N PHE A 23 -7.76 -13.40 8.13
CA PHE A 23 -6.86 -14.49 7.73
C PHE A 23 -7.54 -15.62 6.96
N SER A 24 -8.86 -15.74 7.06
CA SER A 24 -9.61 -16.87 6.51
C SER A 24 -10.25 -16.54 5.17
N ASP A 25 -10.71 -15.29 5.00
CA ASP A 25 -11.27 -14.83 3.74
C ASP A 25 -10.15 -14.26 2.84
N PRO A 26 -9.97 -14.78 1.61
CA PRO A 26 -8.93 -14.33 0.68
C PRO A 26 -8.97 -12.83 0.37
N PHE A 27 -10.17 -12.25 0.30
CA PHE A 27 -10.32 -10.83 -0.02
C PHE A 27 -9.91 -9.96 1.18
N MET A 28 -10.40 -10.29 2.38
CA MET A 28 -10.03 -9.59 3.61
C MET A 28 -8.54 -9.72 3.94
N ALA A 29 -7.92 -10.86 3.64
CA ALA A 29 -6.48 -11.05 3.81
C ALA A 29 -5.67 -10.11 2.91
N LYS A 30 -6.07 -9.96 1.64
CA LYS A 30 -5.45 -8.98 0.72
C LYS A 30 -5.66 -7.55 1.18
N THR A 31 -6.87 -7.21 1.63
CA THR A 31 -7.16 -5.88 2.17
C THR A 31 -6.28 -5.55 3.39
N MET A 32 -6.14 -6.49 4.32
CA MET A 32 -5.25 -6.35 5.47
C MET A 32 -3.79 -6.09 5.04
N ILE A 33 -3.27 -6.87 4.09
CA ILE A 33 -1.91 -6.70 3.57
C ILE A 33 -1.75 -5.30 2.98
N LEU A 34 -2.71 -4.82 2.18
CA LEU A 34 -2.65 -3.48 1.59
C LEU A 34 -2.69 -2.37 2.66
N ILE A 35 -3.50 -2.53 3.72
CA ILE A 35 -3.55 -1.58 4.83
C ILE A 35 -2.20 -1.50 5.53
N VAL A 36 -1.62 -2.66 5.89
CA VAL A 36 -0.32 -2.72 6.58
C VAL A 36 0.81 -2.20 5.68
N ASN A 37 0.83 -2.58 4.40
CA ASN A 37 1.82 -2.11 3.43
C ASN A 37 1.73 -0.59 3.24
N THR A 38 0.52 -0.04 3.12
CA THR A 38 0.30 1.41 3.02
C THR A 38 0.79 2.11 4.29
N TRP A 39 0.50 1.55 5.47
CA TRP A 39 0.98 2.10 6.75
C TRP A 39 2.52 2.12 6.83
N LEU A 40 3.19 1.08 6.34
CA LEU A 40 4.66 1.03 6.28
C LEU A 40 5.25 1.96 5.20
N GLY A 41 4.57 2.09 4.05
CA GLY A 41 5.08 2.77 2.87
C GLY A 41 4.79 4.27 2.82
N PHE A 42 3.71 4.76 3.46
CA PHE A 42 3.33 6.17 3.39
C PHE A 42 4.41 7.14 3.89
N PRO A 43 5.18 6.89 4.98
CA PRO A 43 6.15 7.86 5.47
C PRO A 43 7.29 8.07 4.49
N TYR A 44 7.71 7.00 3.81
CA TYR A 44 8.74 7.05 2.76
C TYR A 44 8.30 7.95 1.60
N MET A 45 7.08 7.73 1.07
CA MET A 45 6.56 8.57 -0.01
C MET A 45 6.31 10.01 0.43
N MET A 46 5.88 10.23 1.67
CA MET A 46 5.70 11.57 2.23
C MET A 46 7.01 12.35 2.24
N ILE A 47 8.10 11.77 2.74
CA ILE A 47 9.42 12.42 2.79
C ILE A 47 9.91 12.76 1.37
N LEU A 48 9.75 11.85 0.42
CA LEU A 48 10.11 12.08 -0.98
C LEU A 48 9.31 13.25 -1.57
N CYS A 49 8.00 13.23 -1.41
CA CYS A 49 7.12 14.29 -1.89
C CYS A 49 7.45 15.65 -1.24
N MET A 50 7.75 15.68 0.06
CA MET A 50 8.17 16.91 0.75
C MET A 50 9.44 17.50 0.15
N GLY A 51 10.44 16.67 -0.16
CA GLY A 51 11.66 17.12 -0.83
C GLY A 51 11.40 17.63 -2.24
N LEU A 52 10.58 16.91 -3.02
CA LEU A 52 10.26 17.28 -4.40
C LEU A 52 9.42 18.56 -4.49
N LEU A 53 8.51 18.79 -3.55
CA LEU A 53 7.70 20.01 -3.49
C LEU A 53 8.56 21.27 -3.35
N LYS A 54 9.71 21.19 -2.66
CA LYS A 54 10.64 22.32 -2.51
C LYS A 54 11.34 22.73 -3.81
N ALA A 55 11.30 21.88 -4.84
CA ALA A 55 11.85 22.21 -6.15
C ALA A 55 10.87 23.03 -7.02
N ILE A 56 9.60 23.15 -6.62
CA ILE A 56 8.60 23.96 -7.32
C ILE A 56 8.75 25.41 -6.87
N PRO A 57 9.01 26.37 -7.79
CA PRO A 57 9.10 27.78 -7.43
C PRO A 57 7.77 28.32 -6.89
N ASP A 58 7.83 29.11 -5.82
CA ASP A 58 6.65 29.71 -5.18
C ASP A 58 5.93 30.71 -6.11
N ASP A 59 6.67 31.31 -7.05
CA ASP A 59 6.22 32.26 -8.07
C ASP A 59 5.04 31.72 -8.89
N LEU A 60 5.02 30.40 -9.14
CA LEU A 60 3.94 29.74 -9.89
C LEU A 60 2.63 29.75 -9.09
N TYR A 61 2.72 29.61 -7.77
CA TYR A 61 1.55 29.68 -6.90
C TYR A 61 1.07 31.12 -6.73
N GLU A 62 1.96 32.10 -6.67
CA GLU A 62 1.60 33.53 -6.67
C GLU A 62 0.88 33.94 -7.96
N ALA A 63 1.41 33.56 -9.12
CA ALA A 63 0.77 33.80 -10.40
C ALA A 63 -0.62 33.14 -10.48
N SER A 64 -0.74 31.89 -10.02
CA SER A 64 -2.03 31.20 -9.98
C SER A 64 -3.06 31.87 -9.07
N ALA A 65 -2.60 32.50 -7.97
CA ALA A 65 -3.48 33.21 -7.04
C ALA A 65 -4.02 34.50 -7.67
N ILE A 66 -3.21 35.19 -8.48
CA ILE A 66 -3.64 36.36 -9.27
C ILE A 66 -4.70 35.94 -10.29
N ASP A 67 -4.52 34.78 -10.92
CA ASP A 67 -5.48 34.20 -11.88
C ASP A 67 -6.75 33.62 -11.21
N GLY A 68 -6.87 33.70 -9.88
CA GLY A 68 -8.02 33.21 -9.12
C GLY A 68 -8.11 31.69 -9.01
N ALA A 69 -7.00 30.97 -9.16
CA ALA A 69 -6.96 29.52 -9.04
C ALA A 69 -7.24 29.06 -7.59
N ASN A 70 -8.06 28.02 -7.45
CA ASN A 70 -8.32 27.37 -6.16
C ASN A 70 -7.30 26.25 -5.87
N PHE A 71 -7.34 25.70 -4.65
CA PHE A 71 -6.44 24.63 -4.23
C PHE A 71 -6.43 23.41 -5.16
N ILE A 72 -7.61 22.98 -5.64
CA ILE A 72 -7.74 21.81 -6.53
C ILE A 72 -7.09 22.11 -7.88
N THR A 73 -7.27 23.33 -8.41
CA THR A 73 -6.61 23.80 -9.62
C THR A 73 -5.09 23.80 -9.44
N ASN A 74 -4.58 24.35 -8.35
CA ASN A 74 -3.13 24.37 -8.07
C ASN A 74 -2.54 22.97 -7.88
N PHE A 75 -3.27 22.06 -7.25
CA PHE A 75 -2.82 20.68 -7.11
C PHE A 75 -2.76 19.97 -8.46
N THR A 76 -3.84 20.03 -9.26
CA THR A 76 -3.96 19.26 -10.51
C THR A 76 -3.20 19.86 -11.69
N ARG A 77 -3.06 21.19 -11.75
CA ARG A 77 -2.43 21.90 -12.89
C ARG A 77 -0.97 22.25 -12.68
N ILE A 78 -0.54 22.48 -11.44
CA ILE A 78 0.83 22.90 -11.11
C ILE A 78 1.57 21.76 -10.40
N THR A 79 1.07 21.40 -9.22
CA THR A 79 1.79 20.51 -8.30
C THR A 79 1.94 19.09 -8.87
N MET A 80 0.83 18.44 -9.23
CA MET A 80 0.82 17.06 -9.71
C MET A 80 1.65 16.87 -11.00
N PRO A 81 1.50 17.70 -12.06
CA PRO A 81 2.29 17.53 -13.28
C PRO A 81 3.79 17.76 -13.07
N MET A 82 4.17 18.75 -12.24
CA MET A 82 5.57 19.04 -11.94
C MET A 82 6.21 17.95 -11.09
N MET A 83 5.47 17.37 -10.14
CA MET A 83 5.95 16.26 -9.33
C MET A 83 6.02 14.94 -10.10
N LEU A 84 5.14 14.70 -11.07
CA LEU A 84 5.06 13.40 -11.77
C LEU A 84 6.38 13.03 -12.46
N LYS A 85 7.07 14.00 -13.06
CA LYS A 85 8.33 13.77 -13.79
C LYS A 85 9.44 13.19 -12.90
N PRO A 86 9.81 13.79 -11.75
CA PRO A 86 10.77 13.20 -10.83
C PRO A 86 10.20 12.01 -10.03
N LEU A 87 8.89 11.95 -9.80
CA LEU A 87 8.26 10.87 -9.03
C LEU A 87 8.17 9.55 -9.82
N THR A 88 8.04 9.60 -11.15
CA THR A 88 7.89 8.41 -12.01
C THR A 88 8.94 7.32 -11.76
N PRO A 89 10.27 7.57 -11.83
CA PRO A 89 11.26 6.54 -11.55
C PRO A 89 11.18 6.01 -10.11
N LEU A 90 10.80 6.84 -9.14
CA LEU A 90 10.63 6.44 -7.74
C LEU A 90 9.42 5.51 -7.56
N LEU A 91 8.33 5.75 -8.30
CA LEU A 91 7.18 4.85 -8.33
C LEU A 91 7.52 3.50 -8.95
N ILE A 92 8.30 3.49 -10.04
CA ILE A 92 8.77 2.25 -10.66
C ILE A 92 9.66 1.45 -9.70
N ALA A 93 10.58 2.12 -9.00
CA ALA A 93 11.42 1.50 -7.99
C ALA A 93 10.59 0.94 -6.82
N SER A 94 9.61 1.70 -6.32
CA SER A 94 8.69 1.26 -5.28
C SER A 94 7.83 0.07 -5.71
N PHE A 95 7.38 0.05 -6.98
CA PHE A 95 6.67 -1.08 -7.55
C PHE A 95 7.56 -2.33 -7.58
N ALA A 96 8.79 -2.22 -8.09
CA ALA A 96 9.73 -3.35 -8.15
C ALA A 96 10.06 -3.91 -6.75
N PHE A 97 10.19 -3.02 -5.75
CA PHE A 97 10.36 -3.39 -4.35
C PHE A 97 9.14 -4.16 -3.82
N ASN A 98 7.93 -3.62 -4.00
CA ASN A 98 6.72 -4.24 -3.49
C ASN A 98 6.37 -5.55 -4.21
N PHE A 99 6.72 -5.69 -5.48
CA PHE A 99 6.56 -6.92 -6.24
C PHE A 99 7.31 -8.11 -5.60
N ASN A 100 8.42 -7.83 -4.92
CA ASN A 100 9.26 -8.82 -4.24
C ASN A 100 9.19 -8.70 -2.70
N ASN A 101 8.10 -8.18 -2.15
CA ASN A 101 7.97 -7.95 -0.70
C ASN A 101 7.68 -9.24 0.09
N PHE A 102 8.65 -10.14 0.07
CA PHE A 102 8.61 -11.43 0.74
C PHE A 102 8.36 -11.31 2.25
N VAL A 103 9.09 -10.40 2.91
CA VAL A 103 9.08 -10.26 4.37
C VAL A 103 7.69 -9.92 4.89
N LEU A 104 6.97 -9.01 4.22
CA LEU A 104 5.61 -8.65 4.62
C LEU A 104 4.67 -9.85 4.55
N ILE A 105 4.69 -10.61 3.45
CA ILE A 105 3.77 -11.74 3.27
C ILE A 105 4.10 -12.87 4.24
N GLN A 106 5.39 -13.24 4.35
CA GLN A 106 5.80 -14.35 5.21
C GLN A 106 5.53 -14.08 6.69
N LEU A 107 5.76 -12.86 7.16
CA LEU A 107 5.52 -12.51 8.57
C LEU A 107 4.06 -12.23 8.88
N LEU A 108 3.30 -11.64 7.95
CA LEU A 108 1.92 -11.24 8.22
C LEU A 108 0.96 -12.41 8.03
N THR A 109 0.98 -13.08 6.87
CA THR A 109 0.00 -14.12 6.52
C THR A 109 0.60 -15.50 6.29
N GLY A 110 1.93 -15.60 6.14
CA GLY A 110 2.60 -16.83 5.74
C GLY A 110 2.15 -17.34 4.36
N GLY A 111 1.62 -16.45 3.51
CA GLY A 111 1.02 -16.78 2.21
C GLY A 111 -0.47 -17.14 2.26
N GLY A 112 -1.04 -17.38 3.44
CA GLY A 112 -2.42 -17.84 3.60
C GLY A 112 -3.50 -16.82 3.20
N PRO A 113 -4.78 -17.22 3.10
CA PRO A 113 -5.30 -18.58 3.30
C PRO A 113 -4.84 -19.55 2.19
N ASN A 114 -4.83 -20.86 2.45
CA ASN A 114 -4.36 -21.86 1.48
C ASN A 114 -5.32 -21.99 0.29
N MET A 115 -4.76 -22.13 -0.90
CA MET A 115 -5.52 -22.44 -2.11
C MET A 115 -5.74 -23.94 -2.21
N ILE A 116 -7.00 -24.38 -2.18
CA ILE A 116 -7.35 -25.80 -2.23
C ILE A 116 -7.26 -26.30 -3.67
N GLY A 117 -6.64 -27.46 -3.89
CA GLY A 117 -6.57 -28.10 -5.21
C GLY A 117 -5.32 -27.77 -6.02
N THR A 118 -4.32 -27.13 -5.42
CA THR A 118 -3.01 -26.94 -6.06
C THR A 118 -2.12 -28.17 -5.85
N SER A 119 -1.33 -28.53 -6.88
CA SER A 119 -0.37 -29.62 -6.79
C SER A 119 0.77 -29.32 -5.81
N GLU A 120 1.17 -28.05 -5.73
CA GLU A 120 2.15 -27.53 -4.79
C GLU A 120 1.46 -26.61 -3.76
N PRO A 121 1.92 -26.54 -2.51
CA PRO A 121 1.36 -25.64 -1.51
C PRO A 121 1.42 -24.19 -1.99
N ALA A 122 0.26 -23.55 -2.15
CA ALA A 122 0.15 -22.15 -2.53
C ALA A 122 -0.98 -21.51 -1.74
N GLY A 123 -0.83 -20.24 -1.36
CA GLY A 123 -1.87 -19.48 -0.70
C GLY A 123 -2.36 -18.28 -1.52
N TYR A 124 -3.54 -17.76 -1.16
CA TYR A 124 -4.22 -16.67 -1.85
C TYR A 124 -3.51 -15.31 -1.73
N THR A 125 -2.59 -15.17 -0.77
CA THR A 125 -1.79 -13.95 -0.58
C THR A 125 -0.32 -14.13 -0.93
N ASP A 126 0.08 -15.31 -1.43
CA ASP A 126 1.45 -15.52 -1.88
C ASP A 126 1.82 -14.58 -3.04
N LEU A 127 3.00 -13.99 -2.93
CA LEU A 127 3.68 -13.35 -4.04
C LEU A 127 4.51 -14.40 -4.79
N LEU A 128 4.92 -14.08 -6.02
CA LEU A 128 5.77 -14.97 -6.80
C LEU A 128 7.03 -15.35 -6.02
N VAL A 129 7.64 -14.38 -5.31
CA VAL A 129 8.82 -14.61 -4.47
C VAL A 129 8.55 -15.54 -3.28
N SER A 130 7.41 -15.42 -2.60
CA SER A 130 7.08 -16.28 -1.45
C SER A 130 6.73 -17.69 -1.89
N TYR A 131 6.01 -17.82 -3.01
CA TYR A 131 5.73 -19.11 -3.62
C TYR A 131 7.00 -19.83 -4.08
N THR A 132 7.91 -19.13 -4.78
CA THR A 132 9.19 -19.75 -5.20
C THR A 132 10.08 -20.12 -4.02
N TYR A 133 10.07 -19.31 -2.96
CA TYR A 133 10.78 -19.63 -1.73
C TYR A 133 10.22 -20.90 -1.09
N ARG A 134 8.89 -21.03 -1.04
CA ARG A 134 8.21 -22.21 -0.52
C ARG A 134 8.65 -23.48 -1.25
N ILE A 135 8.56 -23.50 -2.58
CA ILE A 135 8.96 -24.67 -3.38
C ILE A 135 10.44 -25.04 -3.17
N ALA A 136 11.31 -24.04 -2.95
CA ALA A 136 12.74 -24.27 -2.84
C ALA A 136 13.20 -24.77 -1.46
N PHE A 137 12.47 -24.43 -0.39
CA PHE A 137 12.94 -24.62 0.99
C PHE A 137 11.95 -25.32 1.94
N GLU A 138 10.69 -25.49 1.54
CA GLU A 138 9.66 -26.28 2.24
C GLU A 138 9.35 -27.56 1.46
#